data_AF-A0A2E9U711-F1
#
_entry.id   AF-A0A2E9U711-F1
#
_cell.length_a   1.000
_cell.length_b   1.000
_cell.length_c   1.000
_cell.angle_alpha   90.00
_cell.angle_beta   90.00
_cell.angle_gamma   90.00
#
_symmetry.space_group_name_H-M   'P 1'
#
loop_
_entity.id
_entity.type
_entity.pdbx_description
1 polymer ?
#
loop_
_entity_poly.entity_id
_entity_poly.type
_entity_poly.pdbx_seq_one_letter_code
_entity_poly.pdbx_strand_id
1 'polypeptide(L)'
;MTSRTDEPRDQEVQALGQVLELLAECTEEGRLARAQKLAAKVTCQVAEDELIIAAVANYNVVVDVENRRIQHGCRDFQGQARKLCLCKHVAATLLALEPNRALLIARELANGAQPVSGVVAAWRLEVITRFRLGG
;
A
#
# COMPACT_ATOMS: atom_id res chain seq x y z
N MET A 1 -5.90 40.80 2.07
CA MET A 1 -6.85 39.90 2.76
C MET A 1 -7.55 39.02 1.72
N THR A 2 -6.97 37.87 1.39
CA THR A 2 -7.60 36.82 0.58
C THR A 2 -6.95 35.48 0.96
N SER A 3 -7.31 34.96 2.14
CA SER A 3 -6.91 33.63 2.59
C SER A 3 -8.16 32.77 2.59
N ARG A 4 -8.51 32.20 1.43
CA ARG A 4 -9.55 31.18 1.32
C ARG A 4 -9.18 30.23 0.18
N THR A 5 -9.14 28.93 0.50
CA THR A 5 -9.33 27.76 -0.40
C THR A 5 -8.11 26.97 -0.96
N ASP A 6 -6.97 26.87 -0.26
CA ASP A 6 -5.91 25.88 -0.62
C ASP A 6 -5.61 24.80 0.46
N GLU A 7 -6.10 24.97 1.69
CA GLU A 7 -5.81 24.08 2.83
C GLU A 7 -6.04 22.56 2.60
N PRO A 8 -7.17 22.09 1.99
CA PRO A 8 -7.36 20.65 1.79
C PRO A 8 -6.40 20.06 0.76
N ARG A 9 -6.02 20.83 -0.27
CA ARG A 9 -5.06 20.40 -1.29
C ARG A 9 -3.65 20.31 -0.72
N ASP A 10 -3.27 21.27 0.13
CA ASP A 10 -1.97 21.27 0.80
C ASP A 10 -1.83 20.07 1.76
N GLN A 11 -2.91 19.70 2.45
CA GLN A 11 -2.95 18.51 3.31
C GLN A 11 -2.82 17.21 2.54
N GLU A 12 -3.48 17.07 1.38
CA GLU A 12 -3.34 15.89 0.51
C GLU A 12 -1.93 15.74 -0.05
N VAL A 13 -1.31 16.86 -0.47
CA VAL A 13 0.07 16.87 -0.95
C VAL A 13 1.04 16.47 0.18
N GLN A 14 0.84 17.00 1.38
CA GLN A 14 1.63 16.63 2.55
C GLN A 14 1.45 15.15 2.92
N ALA A 15 0.22 14.66 2.91
CA ALA A 15 -0.10 13.26 3.20
C ALA A 15 0.56 12.33 2.17
N LEU A 16 0.50 12.65 0.88
CA LEU A 16 1.16 11.89 -0.18
C LEU A 16 2.69 11.88 -0.01
N GLY A 17 3.28 13.00 0.39
CA GLY A 17 4.70 13.07 0.74
C GLY A 17 5.08 12.09 1.85
N GLN A 18 4.32 12.08 2.95
CA GLN A 18 4.52 11.14 4.06
C GLN A 18 4.31 9.67 3.65
N VAL A 19 3.32 9.40 2.79
CA VAL A 19 3.11 8.05 2.24
C VAL A 19 4.36 7.58 1.51
N LEU A 20 4.96 8.42 0.67
CA LEU A 20 6.17 8.07 -0.07
C LEU A 20 7.36 7.78 0.85
N GLU A 21 7.54 8.56 1.91
CA GLU A 21 8.58 8.35 2.93
C GLU A 21 8.41 7.00 3.63
N LEU A 22 7.20 6.72 4.14
CA LEU A 22 6.90 5.46 4.84
C LEU A 22 7.00 4.24 3.91
N LEU A 23 6.56 4.37 2.65
CA LEU A 23 6.72 3.31 1.68
C LEU A 23 8.19 3.07 1.32
N ALA A 24 9.07 4.07 1.40
CA ALA A 24 10.51 3.88 1.20
C ALA A 24 11.15 3.02 2.30
N GLU A 25 10.59 3.02 3.52
CA GLU A 25 11.03 2.11 4.59
C GLU A 25 10.59 0.66 4.33
N CYS A 26 9.47 0.49 3.65
CA CYS A 26 8.86 -0.81 3.34
C CYS A 26 9.23 -1.35 1.95
N THR A 27 9.98 -0.61 1.13
CA THR A 27 10.35 -0.98 -0.24
C THR A 27 11.82 -0.67 -0.55
N GLU A 28 12.44 -1.49 -1.40
CA GLU A 28 13.77 -1.13 -1.94
C GLU A 28 13.65 0.08 -2.89
N GLU A 29 14.62 1.00 -2.87
CA GLU A 29 14.59 2.30 -3.57
C GLU A 29 14.17 2.20 -5.06
N GLY A 30 14.82 1.33 -5.84
CA GLY A 30 14.48 1.10 -7.25
C GLY A 30 13.11 0.46 -7.49
N ARG A 31 12.42 -0.02 -6.44
CA ARG A 31 11.05 -0.53 -6.51
C ARG A 31 10.02 0.57 -6.27
N LEU A 32 10.27 1.49 -5.35
CA LEU A 32 9.37 2.61 -5.10
C LEU A 32 9.23 3.52 -6.33
N ALA A 33 10.35 3.85 -6.98
CA ALA A 33 10.33 4.65 -8.22
C ALA A 33 9.50 3.97 -9.34
N ARG A 34 9.49 2.63 -9.39
CA ARG A 34 8.64 1.88 -10.32
C ARG A 34 7.18 1.81 -9.87
N ALA A 35 6.93 1.77 -8.57
CA ALA A 35 5.59 1.80 -8.00
C ALA A 35 4.87 3.12 -8.35
N GLN A 36 5.54 4.26 -8.21
CA GLN A 36 4.99 5.57 -8.59
C GLN A 36 4.55 5.61 -10.06
N LYS A 37 5.35 5.07 -10.99
CA LYS A 37 4.98 4.96 -12.41
C LYS A 37 3.82 4.01 -12.68
N LEU A 38 3.60 3.03 -11.79
CA LEU A 38 2.53 2.04 -11.90
C LEU A 38 1.24 2.50 -11.22
N ALA A 39 1.28 3.47 -10.30
CA ALA A 39 0.11 3.95 -9.57
C ALA A 39 -1.01 4.42 -10.52
N ALA A 40 -0.65 5.14 -11.59
CA ALA A 40 -1.60 5.56 -12.64
C ALA A 40 -2.22 4.40 -13.46
N LYS A 41 -1.71 3.17 -13.30
CA LYS A 41 -2.22 1.94 -13.96
C LYS A 41 -2.95 1.01 -13.00
N VAL A 42 -3.19 1.46 -11.77
CA VAL A 42 -3.97 0.72 -10.79
C VAL A 42 -5.44 0.92 -11.11
N THR A 43 -6.21 -0.16 -11.02
CA THR A 43 -7.67 -0.12 -11.08
C THR A 43 -8.21 -0.80 -9.85
N CYS A 44 -8.79 -0.02 -8.94
CA CYS A 44 -9.44 -0.55 -7.75
C CYS A 44 -10.79 -1.16 -8.12
N GLN A 45 -10.94 -2.46 -7.83
CA GLN A 45 -12.19 -3.20 -7.95
C GLN A 45 -13.00 -3.08 -6.65
N VAL A 46 -12.30 -3.04 -5.50
CA VAL A 46 -12.85 -2.75 -4.17
C VAL A 46 -11.93 -1.74 -3.50
N ALA A 47 -12.49 -0.70 -2.89
CA ALA A 47 -11.77 0.35 -2.19
C ALA A 47 -12.53 0.80 -0.92
N GLU A 48 -12.95 -0.17 -0.12
CA GLU A 48 -13.64 0.02 1.18
C GLU A 48 -12.63 -0.01 2.31
N ASP A 49 -12.91 0.64 3.45
CA ASP A 49 -11.94 0.84 4.53
C ASP A 49 -11.26 -0.44 5.02
N GLU A 50 -12.01 -1.54 5.06
CA GLU A 50 -11.59 -2.86 5.52
C GLU A 50 -10.87 -3.68 4.44
N LEU A 51 -11.20 -3.45 3.16
CA LEU A 51 -10.74 -4.28 2.05
C LEU A 51 -10.47 -3.47 0.78
N ILE A 52 -9.27 -3.64 0.25
CA ILE A 52 -8.87 -3.13 -1.07
C ILE A 52 -8.54 -4.31 -1.96
N ILE A 53 -9.15 -4.33 -3.14
CA ILE A 53 -8.80 -5.25 -4.22
C ILE A 53 -8.50 -4.41 -5.44
N ALA A 54 -7.30 -4.56 -5.99
CA ALA A 54 -6.87 -3.79 -7.15
C ALA A 54 -6.18 -4.66 -8.20
N ALA A 55 -6.44 -4.35 -9.46
CA ALA A 55 -5.66 -4.83 -10.59
C ALA A 55 -4.52 -3.84 -10.88
N VAL A 56 -3.30 -4.33 -11.04
CA VAL A 56 -2.12 -3.54 -11.40
C VAL A 56 -1.34 -4.27 -12.49
N ALA A 57 -1.33 -3.70 -13.69
CA ALA A 57 -0.86 -4.38 -14.90
C ALA A 57 -1.57 -5.74 -15.09
N ASN A 58 -0.88 -6.86 -14.86
CA ASN A 58 -1.40 -8.22 -15.06
C ASN A 58 -1.58 -8.98 -13.73
N TYR A 59 -1.54 -8.30 -12.60
CA TYR A 59 -1.62 -8.92 -11.28
C TYR A 59 -2.73 -8.30 -10.44
N ASN A 60 -3.25 -9.07 -9.50
CA ASN A 60 -4.16 -8.57 -8.48
C ASN A 60 -3.39 -8.39 -7.16
N VAL A 61 -3.73 -7.33 -6.43
CA VAL A 61 -3.28 -7.02 -5.08
C VAL A 61 -4.51 -6.98 -4.19
N VAL A 62 -4.44 -7.69 -3.07
CA VAL A 62 -5.43 -7.61 -2.00
C VAL A 62 -4.75 -6.99 -0.79
N VAL A 63 -5.35 -5.93 -0.25
CA VAL A 63 -4.99 -5.35 1.05
C VAL A 63 -6.21 -5.50 1.93
N ASP A 64 -6.17 -6.50 2.81
CA ASP A 64 -7.17 -6.79 3.83
C ASP A 64 -6.71 -6.07 5.10
N VAL A 65 -7.26 -4.87 5.30
CA VAL A 65 -6.86 -3.96 6.38
C VAL A 65 -7.35 -4.49 7.72
N GLU A 66 -8.58 -5.01 7.76
CA GLU A 66 -9.17 -5.61 8.96
C GLU A 66 -8.30 -6.74 9.53
N ASN A 67 -7.84 -7.66 8.66
CA ASN A 67 -7.03 -8.81 9.07
C ASN A 67 -5.51 -8.59 8.94
N ARG A 68 -5.10 -7.34 8.64
CA ARG A 68 -3.70 -6.91 8.46
C ARG A 68 -2.93 -7.83 7.54
N ARG A 69 -3.47 -8.07 6.35
CA ARG A 69 -2.95 -9.04 5.39
C ARG A 69 -2.84 -8.43 4.01
N ILE A 70 -1.69 -8.64 3.37
CA ILE A 70 -1.48 -8.30 1.96
C ILE A 70 -1.28 -9.59 1.19
N GLN A 71 -2.10 -9.80 0.16
CA GLN A 71 -1.99 -10.95 -0.72
C GLN A 71 -1.62 -10.52 -2.13
N HIS A 72 -0.60 -11.14 -2.69
CA HIS A 72 -0.17 -10.86 -4.05
C HIS A 72 0.63 -12.01 -4.66
N GLY A 73 0.54 -12.18 -5.97
CA GLY A 73 1.04 -13.36 -6.67
C GLY A 73 2.16 -13.13 -7.69
N CYS A 74 2.79 -11.95 -7.71
CA CYS A 74 3.90 -11.75 -8.63
C CYS A 74 5.19 -12.43 -8.15
N ARG A 75 6.04 -12.85 -9.10
CA ARG A 75 7.33 -13.48 -8.81
C ARG A 75 8.21 -12.65 -7.87
N ASP A 76 8.22 -11.33 -8.05
CA ASP A 76 9.01 -10.43 -7.19
C ASP A 76 8.52 -10.50 -5.73
N PHE A 77 7.21 -10.58 -5.51
CA PHE A 77 6.61 -10.55 -4.18
C PHE A 77 6.98 -11.77 -3.34
N GLN A 78 7.17 -12.93 -3.96
CA GLN A 78 7.66 -14.12 -3.25
C GLN A 78 9.01 -13.88 -2.56
N GLY A 79 9.92 -13.16 -3.22
CA GLY A 79 11.20 -12.77 -2.65
C GLY A 79 11.06 -11.64 -1.62
N GLN A 80 10.25 -10.63 -1.93
CA GLN A 80 10.06 -9.47 -1.04
C GLN A 80 9.35 -9.83 0.27
N ALA A 81 8.33 -10.69 0.23
CA ALA A 81 7.58 -11.12 1.41
C ALA A 81 8.49 -11.81 2.45
N ARG A 82 9.49 -12.58 2.00
CA ARG A 82 10.50 -13.20 2.88
C ARG A 82 11.42 -12.19 3.56
N LYS A 83 11.61 -11.02 2.95
CA LYS A 83 12.37 -9.90 3.50
C LYS A 83 11.49 -8.92 4.28
N LEU A 84 10.19 -9.21 4.45
CA LEU A 84 9.20 -8.29 5.00
C LEU A 84 9.13 -6.95 4.24
N CYS A 85 9.41 -6.98 2.93
CA CYS A 85 9.30 -5.80 2.06
C CYS A 85 8.09 -5.94 1.13
N LEU A 86 7.56 -4.81 0.69
CA LEU A 86 6.52 -4.75 -0.31
C LEU A 86 7.13 -4.90 -1.71
N CYS A 87 6.33 -5.43 -2.65
CA CYS A 87 6.66 -5.32 -4.06
C CYS A 87 6.16 -3.99 -4.63
N LYS A 88 6.64 -3.66 -5.83
CA LYS A 88 6.23 -2.45 -6.56
C LYS A 88 4.72 -2.37 -6.84
N HIS A 89 4.02 -3.50 -7.01
CA HIS A 89 2.58 -3.49 -7.29
C HIS A 89 1.77 -3.16 -6.03
N VAL A 90 2.19 -3.68 -4.87
CA VAL A 90 1.54 -3.36 -3.59
C VAL A 90 1.75 -1.89 -3.27
N ALA A 91 2.98 -1.38 -3.36
CA ALA A 91 3.26 0.04 -3.17
C ALA A 91 2.48 0.92 -4.17
N ALA A 92 2.38 0.51 -5.44
CA ALA A 92 1.59 1.22 -6.44
C ALA A 92 0.10 1.27 -6.06
N THR A 93 -0.43 0.15 -5.53
CA THR A 93 -1.83 0.06 -5.09
C THR A 93 -2.10 1.06 -3.98
N LEU A 94 -1.22 1.15 -2.98
CA LEU A 94 -1.36 2.11 -1.88
C LEU A 94 -1.25 3.56 -2.38
N LEU A 95 -0.35 3.84 -3.32
CA LEU A 95 -0.20 5.16 -3.94
C LEU A 95 -1.39 5.59 -4.81
N ALA A 96 -2.26 4.65 -5.19
CA ALA A 96 -3.46 4.94 -5.97
C ALA A 96 -4.71 5.15 -5.11
N LEU A 97 -4.60 5.01 -3.79
CA LEU A 97 -5.67 5.32 -2.85
C LEU A 97 -5.71 6.81 -2.54
N GLU A 98 -6.82 7.26 -1.94
CA GLU A 98 -6.90 8.57 -1.32
C GLU A 98 -5.73 8.79 -0.32
N PRO A 99 -5.03 9.94 -0.36
CA PRO A 99 -3.77 10.13 0.37
C PRO A 99 -3.86 9.84 1.87
N ASN A 100 -4.93 10.29 2.52
CA ASN A 100 -5.13 10.06 3.96
C ASN A 100 -5.32 8.57 4.29
N ARG A 101 -5.98 7.84 3.40
CA ARG A 101 -6.20 6.41 3.56
C ARG A 101 -4.92 5.61 3.34
N ALA A 102 -4.18 5.96 2.29
CA ALA A 102 -2.85 5.41 2.03
C ALA A 102 -1.91 5.65 3.22
N LEU A 103 -1.98 6.84 3.82
CA LEU A 103 -1.15 7.25 4.95
C LEU A 103 -1.40 6.40 6.20
N LEU A 104 -2.66 6.10 6.53
CA LEU A 104 -3.00 5.23 7.65
C LEU A 104 -2.38 3.84 7.48
N ILE A 105 -2.57 3.23 6.30
CA ILE A 105 -2.04 1.89 6.00
C ILE A 105 -0.50 1.90 5.97
N ALA A 106 0.12 2.90 5.34
CA ALA A 106 1.57 3.01 5.24
C ALA A 106 2.23 3.18 6.63
N ARG A 107 1.60 3.95 7.53
CA ARG A 107 2.05 4.09 8.92
C ARG A 107 2.01 2.75 9.64
N GLU A 108 0.93 1.99 9.50
CA GLU A 108 0.85 0.68 10.13
C GLU A 108 1.88 -0.32 9.59
N LEU A 109 2.16 -0.28 8.28
CA LEU A 109 3.16 -1.15 7.66
C LEU A 109 4.58 -0.81 8.15
N ALA A 110 4.93 0.47 8.20
CA ALA A 110 6.22 0.92 8.72
C ALA A 110 6.37 0.60 10.22
N ASN A 111 5.33 0.85 11.01
CA ASN A 111 5.34 0.57 12.45
C ASN A 111 5.32 -0.93 12.77
N GLY A 112 4.56 -1.73 12.01
CA GLY A 112 4.44 -3.18 12.18
C GLY A 112 5.70 -3.97 11.78
N ALA A 113 6.67 -3.33 11.15
CA ALA A 113 8.02 -3.86 10.96
C ALA A 113 8.90 -3.76 12.22
N GLN A 114 8.42 -3.12 13.30
CA GLN A 114 9.05 -3.07 14.62
C GLN A 114 8.04 -3.51 15.70
N PRO A 115 8.34 -4.52 16.55
CA PRO A 115 7.43 -4.92 17.62
C PRO A 115 7.49 -3.89 18.76
N VAL A 116 6.75 -2.79 18.65
CA VAL A 116 6.50 -1.89 19.77
C VAL A 116 5.31 -2.42 20.58
N SER A 117 5.64 -3.13 21.66
CA SER A 117 4.78 -3.38 22.83
C SER A 117 3.33 -3.84 22.53
N GLY A 118 3.19 -5.11 22.14
CA GLY A 118 2.26 -6.03 22.80
C GLY A 118 0.77 -6.07 22.44
N VAL A 119 0.19 -5.23 21.57
CA VAL A 119 -1.29 -5.27 21.35
C VAL A 119 -1.73 -5.28 19.87
N VAL A 120 -0.82 -5.15 18.91
CA VAL A 120 -1.20 -5.07 17.48
C VAL A 120 -0.50 -6.16 16.67
N ALA A 121 -1.27 -7.04 16.01
CA ALA A 121 -0.71 -8.08 15.16
C ALA A 121 0.05 -7.46 13.97
N ALA A 122 1.24 -7.98 13.67
CA ALA A 122 2.03 -7.53 12.53
C ALA A 122 1.33 -7.86 11.19
N TRP A 123 1.58 -7.04 10.18
CA TRP A 123 1.06 -7.29 8.83
C TRP A 123 1.64 -8.57 8.23
N ARG A 124 0.77 -9.42 7.68
CA ARG A 124 1.16 -10.67 7.01
C ARG A 124 1.24 -10.48 5.51
N LEU A 125 2.36 -10.87 4.92
CA LEU A 125 2.59 -10.85 3.47
C LEU A 125 2.41 -12.27 2.91
N GLU A 126 1.31 -12.51 2.20
CA GLU A 126 0.92 -13.83 1.72
C GLU A 126 1.05 -13.95 0.20
N VAL A 127 1.89 -14.88 -0.22
CA VAL A 127 2.10 -15.17 -1.64
C VAL A 127 0.98 -16.08 -2.14
N ILE A 128 0.20 -15.60 -3.10
CA ILE A 128 -0.88 -16.38 -3.73
C ILE A 128 -0.50 -16.77 -5.16
N THR A 129 -0.87 -17.97 -5.60
CA THR A 129 -0.60 -18.43 -6.98
C THR A 129 -1.73 -18.14 -7.94
N ARG A 130 -2.95 -17.96 -7.42
CA ARG A 130 -4.14 -17.53 -8.17
C ARG A 130 -4.96 -16.60 -7.29
N PHE A 131 -5.34 -15.47 -7.85
CA PHE A 131 -6.35 -14.62 -7.25
C PHE A 131 -7.73 -15.07 -7.75
N ARG A 132 -8.69 -15.18 -6.84
CA ARG A 132 -10.10 -15.33 -7.16
C ARG A 132 -10.83 -14.24 -6.39
N LEU A 133 -11.49 -13.32 -7.09
CA LEU A 133 -12.68 -12.68 -6.53
C LEU A 133 -13.63 -13.85 -6.20
N GLY A 134 -14.27 -13.81 -5.03
CA GLY A 134 -15.12 -14.91 -4.55
C GLY A 134 -15.96 -15.56 -5.64
N GLY A 135 -16.08 -16.90 -5.57
CA GLY A 135 -16.85 -17.70 -6.54
C GLY A 135 -18.33 -17.36 -6.55
#